data_AF-A0A9C9NEQ3-F1
#
_entry.id   AF-A0A9C9NEQ3-F1
#
_cell.length_a   1.000
_cell.length_b   1.000
_cell.length_c   1.000
_cell.angle_alpha   90.00
_cell.angle_beta   90.00
_cell.angle_gamma   90.00
#
_symmetry.space_group_name_H-M   'P 1'
#
loop_
_entity.id
_entity.type
_entity.pdbx_description
1 polymer ?
#
loop_
_entity_poly.entity_id
_entity_poly.type
_entity_poly.pdbx_seq_one_letter_code
_entity_poly.pdbx_strand_id
1 'polypeptide(L)'
;MRRQHLGGNVSVISRRDGRQREGGLLDRLAGWVLLLEGWRRVVLTIAAGALCTFALPPYNFPAVGFVGFPLLVWLLDGVVVDPGRSLIRRMAPAFVTGWLFGFGYFVAGLWWLGAAMLVDAAAFAAFIPLAVLGLPAILAIYYGLAAVLARLVWGDSALRIFALAGAFALFEYLRAILFTGFPWNEIGVMAAPVPLLMQTSSLVGVHGLTLLAVIVFSSPAVLIDRRGRGPVLVVASALLIFHLGFGFWRMQVNPTEFVENVRLRVVQPNIEQSLKWEATQAESIFDRHIRLTEARAEPSTVPGATIALSSDTKAPAIGAALPPPKTLVIWPESSFPFLLTERPDAIARIADTLQPNETLIAGAARIEGPDIATSRVYNSVYVIDDEGEIVAARDKTHLVPFGEYLPFQEFLEGFGLSQLAEMPGGFSAGAARAKVALDGAPSFLPLICYEIIFPGEIDVGTAETRPGFLVNDTNDAWYGATPGPYQHLRLAELTSVAVGLPLVRSANTGISVVNDSYGRQIGGLALGSTGTIEVGLPRAGAPTLFARFASLPFWLAFAITWAAAVVSRLRMRARID
;
A
#
# COMPACT_ATOMS: atom_id res chain seq x y z
N MET A 1 4.63 46.29 -41.91
CA MET A 1 3.41 45.48 -42.14
C MET A 1 3.69 44.03 -41.76
N ARG A 2 3.28 43.59 -40.55
CA ARG A 2 3.08 42.18 -40.09
C ARG A 2 3.02 42.17 -38.55
N ARG A 3 1.87 42.58 -38.01
CA ARG A 3 1.45 42.37 -36.61
C ARG A 3 -0.08 42.46 -36.57
N GLN A 4 -0.76 41.54 -37.23
CA GLN A 4 -2.21 41.37 -37.18
C GLN A 4 -2.51 39.99 -37.77
N HIS A 5 -2.54 38.96 -36.92
CA HIS A 5 -3.25 37.67 -37.10
C HIS A 5 -2.87 36.71 -35.95
N LEU A 6 -3.18 37.12 -34.72
CA LEU A 6 -3.28 36.22 -33.57
C LEU A 6 -4.48 36.75 -32.75
N GLY A 7 -5.67 36.38 -33.19
CA GLY A 7 -6.93 36.94 -32.68
C GLY A 7 -8.10 36.02 -32.96
N GLY A 8 -7.94 34.73 -32.68
CA GLY A 8 -9.00 33.73 -32.84
C GLY A 8 -8.72 32.56 -31.91
N ASN A 9 -9.15 32.70 -30.65
CA ASN A 9 -9.43 31.65 -29.65
C ASN A 9 -9.39 32.15 -28.18
N VAL A 10 -9.37 33.47 -27.97
CA VAL A 10 -9.64 34.07 -26.65
C VAL A 10 -10.81 35.05 -26.79
N SER A 11 -12.01 34.55 -27.08
CA SER A 11 -13.24 35.36 -26.97
C SER A 11 -14.48 34.49 -26.78
N VAL A 12 -14.61 33.86 -25.62
CA VAL A 12 -15.94 33.61 -25.03
C VAL A 12 -15.94 34.09 -23.58
N ILE A 13 -15.45 35.31 -23.39
CA ILE A 13 -15.85 36.19 -22.29
C ILE A 13 -16.16 37.53 -22.96
N SER A 14 -17.36 38.05 -22.71
CA SER A 14 -17.89 39.36 -23.15
C SER A 14 -18.45 39.45 -24.58
N ARG A 15 -19.79 39.34 -24.70
CA ARG A 15 -20.69 40.46 -25.08
C ARG A 15 -22.15 40.00 -25.17
N ARG A 16 -22.87 40.10 -24.05
CA ARG A 16 -24.27 40.60 -23.94
C ARG A 16 -24.67 40.56 -22.47
N ASP A 17 -25.27 41.65 -22.03
CA ASP A 17 -25.67 42.06 -20.66
C ASP A 17 -24.59 42.65 -19.75
N GLY A 18 -24.70 43.97 -19.56
CA GLY A 18 -23.84 44.85 -18.79
C GLY A 18 -23.94 44.68 -17.27
N ARG A 19 -23.52 43.51 -16.78
CA ARG A 19 -22.98 43.37 -15.42
C ARG A 19 -21.70 42.56 -15.52
N GLN A 20 -20.57 43.26 -15.63
CA GLN A 20 -19.26 42.66 -15.33
C GLN A 20 -19.29 42.24 -13.86
N ARG A 21 -19.67 40.99 -13.59
CA ARG A 21 -19.22 40.34 -12.36
C ARG A 21 -17.73 40.14 -12.56
N GLU A 22 -16.91 40.95 -11.90
CA GLU A 22 -15.52 40.59 -11.70
C GLU A 22 -15.48 39.14 -11.22
N GLY A 23 -14.74 38.28 -11.92
CA GLY A 23 -14.62 36.87 -11.54
C GLY A 23 -14.20 36.79 -10.08
N GLY A 24 -14.79 35.85 -9.34
CA GLY A 24 -14.45 35.62 -7.94
C GLY A 24 -12.97 35.22 -7.79
N LEU A 25 -12.47 35.15 -6.56
CA LEU A 25 -11.08 34.75 -6.30
C LEU A 25 -10.69 33.45 -7.02
N LEU A 26 -11.58 32.46 -7.03
CA LEU A 26 -11.36 31.18 -7.71
C LEU A 26 -11.26 31.30 -9.23
N ASP A 27 -12.08 32.15 -9.87
CA ASP A 27 -11.99 32.38 -11.32
C ASP A 27 -10.65 33.05 -11.70
N ARG A 28 -10.17 33.98 -10.87
CA ARG A 28 -8.88 34.66 -11.07
C ARG A 28 -7.71 33.69 -10.89
N LEU A 29 -7.75 32.86 -9.85
CA LEU A 29 -6.73 31.85 -9.58
C LEU A 29 -6.69 30.80 -10.70
N ALA A 30 -7.84 30.25 -11.09
CA ALA A 30 -7.90 29.31 -12.19
C ALA A 30 -7.38 29.94 -13.48
N GLY A 31 -7.86 31.14 -13.85
CA GLY A 31 -7.38 31.86 -15.02
C GLY A 31 -5.86 32.07 -15.03
N TRP A 32 -5.27 32.39 -13.87
CA TRP A 32 -3.82 32.49 -13.71
C TRP A 32 -3.12 31.14 -13.98
N VAL A 33 -3.58 30.05 -13.36
CA VAL A 33 -3.01 28.70 -13.55
C VAL A 33 -3.11 28.23 -15.01
N LEU A 34 -4.26 28.46 -15.66
CA LEU A 34 -4.50 28.07 -17.06
C LEU A 34 -3.52 28.74 -18.02
N LEU A 35 -3.14 29.98 -17.73
CA LEU A 35 -2.26 30.81 -18.58
C LEU A 35 -0.77 30.67 -18.22
N LEU A 36 -0.41 29.81 -17.28
CA LEU A 36 0.99 29.59 -16.94
C LEU A 36 1.72 28.88 -18.07
N GLU A 37 2.90 29.41 -18.41
CA GLU A 37 3.81 28.87 -19.42
C GLU A 37 5.24 28.76 -18.88
N GLY A 38 6.08 28.04 -19.62
CA GLY A 38 7.51 27.88 -19.32
C GLY A 38 7.78 27.27 -17.95
N TRP A 39 8.85 27.74 -17.29
CA TRP A 39 9.32 27.18 -16.02
C TRP A 39 8.31 27.33 -14.87
N ARG A 40 7.48 28.38 -14.85
CA ARG A 40 6.49 28.60 -13.79
C ARG A 40 5.44 27.50 -13.78
N ARG A 41 4.97 27.11 -14.98
CA ARG A 41 4.05 25.97 -15.16
C ARG A 41 4.70 24.68 -14.66
N VAL A 42 5.96 24.45 -15.01
CA VAL A 42 6.71 23.25 -14.60
C VAL A 42 6.79 23.16 -13.08
N VAL A 43 7.25 24.23 -12.41
CA VAL A 43 7.38 24.28 -10.95
C VAL A 43 6.03 24.07 -10.27
N LEU A 44 4.97 24.74 -10.73
CA LEU A 44 3.64 24.55 -10.14
C LEU A 44 3.12 23.12 -10.32
N THR A 45 3.36 22.51 -11.49
CA THR A 45 2.90 21.13 -11.76
C THR A 45 3.59 20.13 -10.84
N ILE A 46 4.91 20.24 -10.68
CA ILE A 46 5.69 19.41 -9.75
C ILE A 46 5.24 19.66 -8.31
N ALA A 47 5.10 20.93 -7.90
CA ALA A 47 4.69 21.29 -6.55
C ALA A 47 3.28 20.79 -6.23
N ALA A 48 2.34 20.81 -7.18
CA ALA A 48 1.00 20.28 -7.01
C ALA A 48 1.01 18.76 -6.75
N GLY A 49 1.85 18.02 -7.47
CA GLY A 49 2.06 16.59 -7.22
C GLY A 49 2.73 16.32 -5.88
N ALA A 50 3.82 17.04 -5.57
CA ALA A 50 4.53 16.91 -4.30
C ALA A 50 3.64 17.25 -3.10
N LEU A 51 2.75 18.24 -3.22
CA LEU A 51 1.79 18.60 -2.17
C LEU A 51 0.83 17.44 -1.84
N CYS A 52 0.46 16.61 -2.83
CA CYS A 52 -0.42 15.47 -2.60
C CYS A 52 0.19 14.41 -1.68
N THR A 53 1.51 14.35 -1.50
CA THR A 53 2.16 13.33 -0.65
C THR A 53 1.90 13.54 0.84
N PHE A 54 1.51 14.75 1.26
CA PHE A 54 1.07 15.02 2.63
C PHE A 54 -0.25 14.31 2.99
N ALA A 55 -0.99 13.79 2.00
CA ALA A 55 -2.12 12.91 2.27
C ALA A 55 -1.69 11.49 2.69
N LEU A 56 -0.47 11.09 2.37
CA LEU A 56 0.08 9.77 2.67
C LEU A 56 0.69 9.74 4.08
N PRO A 57 0.91 8.55 4.67
CA PRO A 57 1.68 8.42 5.89
C PRO A 57 3.12 8.95 5.73
N PRO A 58 3.71 9.50 6.81
CA PRO A 58 3.15 9.62 8.17
C PRO A 58 2.18 10.81 8.37
N TYR A 59 2.04 11.69 7.38
CA TYR A 59 1.32 12.97 7.50
C TYR A 59 -0.21 12.83 7.56
N ASN A 60 -0.79 11.92 6.78
CA ASN A 60 -2.21 11.55 6.83
C ASN A 60 -3.19 12.73 6.69
N PHE A 61 -2.86 13.75 5.89
CA PHE A 61 -3.66 14.97 5.72
C PHE A 61 -4.31 15.02 4.32
N PRO A 62 -5.45 14.32 4.08
CA PRO A 62 -6.04 14.15 2.75
C PRO A 62 -6.53 15.46 2.11
N ALA A 63 -6.72 16.51 2.90
CA ALA A 63 -7.27 17.78 2.44
C ALA A 63 -6.40 18.45 1.35
N VAL A 64 -5.10 18.15 1.29
CA VAL A 64 -4.20 18.61 0.22
C VAL A 64 -4.62 18.13 -1.17
N GLY A 65 -5.34 17.01 -1.26
CA GLY A 65 -5.91 16.53 -2.51
C GLY A 65 -6.86 17.54 -3.14
N PHE A 66 -7.64 18.27 -2.33
CA PHE A 66 -8.53 19.36 -2.78
C PHE A 66 -7.77 20.61 -3.28
N VAL A 67 -6.44 20.61 -3.25
CA VAL A 67 -5.59 21.64 -3.86
C VAL A 67 -4.82 21.05 -5.05
N GLY A 68 -4.11 19.93 -4.86
CA GLY A 68 -3.27 19.34 -5.90
C GLY A 68 -4.04 18.88 -7.13
N PHE A 69 -5.18 18.19 -6.95
CA PHE A 69 -6.00 17.74 -8.09
C PHE A 69 -6.66 18.89 -8.85
N PRO A 70 -7.23 19.92 -8.20
CA PRO A 70 -7.73 21.07 -8.94
C PRO A 70 -6.67 21.81 -9.75
N LEU A 71 -5.46 21.96 -9.20
CA LEU A 71 -4.34 22.51 -9.96
C LEU A 71 -4.00 21.65 -11.18
N LEU A 72 -3.97 20.32 -11.04
CA LEU A 72 -3.76 19.40 -12.17
C LEU A 72 -4.85 19.56 -13.24
N VAL A 73 -6.12 19.64 -12.84
CA VAL A 73 -7.26 19.83 -13.77
C VAL A 73 -7.09 21.13 -14.55
N TRP A 74 -6.83 22.24 -13.87
CA TRP A 74 -6.66 23.55 -14.50
C TRP A 74 -5.41 23.63 -15.38
N LEU A 75 -4.31 22.99 -14.97
CA LEU A 75 -3.12 22.84 -15.81
C LEU A 75 -3.45 22.06 -17.08
N LEU A 76 -4.19 20.95 -16.98
CA LEU A 76 -4.63 20.16 -18.13
C LEU A 76 -5.65 20.90 -19.00
N ASP A 77 -6.50 21.76 -18.43
CA ASP A 77 -7.41 22.64 -19.17
C ASP A 77 -6.63 23.65 -20.03
N GLY A 78 -5.53 24.21 -19.50
CA GLY A 78 -4.64 25.13 -20.21
C GLY A 78 -3.72 24.49 -21.26
N VAL A 79 -3.80 23.17 -21.49
CA VAL A 79 -3.00 22.51 -22.53
C VAL A 79 -3.47 22.92 -23.92
N VAL A 80 -2.60 23.62 -24.66
CA VAL A 80 -2.84 24.03 -26.05
C VAL A 80 -2.43 22.89 -27.01
N VAL A 81 -3.37 22.46 -27.85
CA VAL A 81 -3.12 21.48 -28.92
C VAL A 81 -3.07 22.21 -30.26
N ASP A 82 -1.93 22.15 -30.94
CA ASP A 82 -1.75 22.71 -32.28
C ASP A 82 -2.23 21.71 -33.36
N PRO A 83 -3.33 22.00 -34.10
CA PRO A 83 -3.90 21.10 -35.09
C PRO A 83 -2.98 20.84 -36.30
N GLY A 84 -1.92 21.62 -36.49
CA GLY A 84 -0.94 21.42 -37.58
C GLY A 84 0.13 20.37 -37.28
N ARG A 85 0.22 19.88 -36.03
CA ARG A 85 1.29 18.97 -35.60
C ARG A 85 0.92 17.49 -35.76
N SER A 86 1.93 16.61 -35.77
CA SER A 86 1.75 15.15 -35.73
C SER A 86 1.03 14.71 -34.45
N LEU A 87 0.38 13.53 -34.49
CA LEU A 87 -0.39 12.99 -33.38
C LEU A 87 0.41 12.96 -32.06
N ILE A 88 1.66 12.49 -32.11
CA ILE A 88 2.57 12.43 -30.94
C ILE A 88 2.80 13.82 -30.35
N ARG A 89 3.07 14.82 -31.19
CA ARG A 89 3.29 16.21 -30.75
C ARG A 89 2.04 16.88 -30.19
N ARG A 90 0.84 16.37 -30.52
CA ARG A 90 -0.43 16.82 -29.91
C ARG A 90 -0.65 16.25 -28.52
N MET A 91 -0.16 15.04 -28.26
CA MET A 91 -0.29 14.36 -26.96
C MET A 91 0.79 14.81 -25.96
N ALA A 92 1.96 15.24 -26.45
CA ALA A 92 3.10 15.60 -25.62
C ALA A 92 2.79 16.63 -24.51
N PRO A 93 2.04 17.73 -24.72
CA PRO A 93 1.76 18.67 -23.64
C PRO A 93 0.94 18.08 -22.48
N ALA A 94 -0.03 17.20 -22.78
CA ALA A 94 -0.80 16.49 -21.76
C ALA A 94 0.07 15.46 -21.04
N PHE A 95 0.87 14.71 -21.79
CA PHE A 95 1.84 13.76 -21.24
C PHE A 95 2.80 14.45 -20.27
N VAL A 96 3.46 15.53 -20.69
CA VAL A 96 4.43 16.27 -19.87
C VAL A 96 3.76 16.84 -18.62
N THR A 97 2.53 17.34 -18.71
CA THR A 97 1.80 17.85 -17.53
C THR A 97 1.50 16.71 -16.54
N GLY A 98 0.98 15.57 -17.00
CA GLY A 98 0.74 14.41 -16.13
C GLY A 98 2.03 13.83 -15.55
N TRP A 99 3.08 13.74 -16.37
CA TRP A 99 4.39 13.25 -15.97
C TRP A 99 5.04 14.16 -14.93
N LEU A 100 5.04 15.48 -15.10
CA LEU A 100 5.60 16.41 -14.11
C LEU A 100 4.85 16.34 -12.77
N PHE A 101 3.52 16.17 -12.82
CA PHE A 101 2.71 16.00 -11.61
C PHE A 101 3.06 14.69 -10.91
N GLY A 102 3.09 13.58 -11.66
CA GLY A 102 3.51 12.28 -11.14
C GLY A 102 4.93 12.30 -10.61
N PHE A 103 5.86 12.97 -11.30
CA PHE A 103 7.25 13.08 -10.88
C PHE A 103 7.37 13.79 -9.53
N GLY A 104 6.69 14.93 -9.35
CA GLY A 104 6.65 15.61 -8.05
C GLY A 104 6.04 14.73 -6.95
N TYR A 105 4.95 14.03 -7.24
CA TYR A 105 4.29 13.12 -6.31
C TYR A 105 5.18 11.94 -5.90
N PHE A 106 5.79 11.26 -6.87
CA PHE A 106 6.63 10.09 -6.59
C PHE A 106 7.97 10.47 -5.97
N VAL A 107 8.63 11.55 -6.39
CA VAL A 107 9.88 12.00 -5.74
C VAL A 107 9.63 12.37 -4.29
N ALA A 108 8.62 13.21 -4.02
CA ALA A 108 8.31 13.62 -2.65
C ALA A 108 7.76 12.46 -1.79
N GLY A 109 7.17 11.43 -2.42
CA GLY A 109 6.58 10.28 -1.73
C GLY A 109 7.52 9.09 -1.53
N LEU A 110 8.58 8.97 -2.34
CA LEU A 110 9.49 7.82 -2.42
C LEU A 110 10.98 8.19 -2.25
N TRP A 111 11.30 9.42 -1.85
CA TRP A 111 12.70 9.82 -1.62
C TRP A 111 13.42 8.90 -0.60
N TRP A 112 12.66 8.24 0.28
CA TRP A 112 13.17 7.29 1.25
C TRP A 112 13.84 6.05 0.61
N LEU A 113 13.62 5.78 -0.68
CA LEU A 113 14.37 4.75 -1.42
C LEU A 113 15.89 5.01 -1.40
N GLY A 114 16.30 6.27 -1.25
CA GLY A 114 17.70 6.61 -1.04
C GLY A 114 18.28 6.02 0.25
N ALA A 115 17.47 5.81 1.30
CA ALA A 115 17.91 5.22 2.56
C ALA A 115 18.32 3.75 2.40
N ALA A 116 17.64 3.00 1.52
CA ALA A 116 18.00 1.61 1.22
C ALA A 116 19.40 1.49 0.63
N MET A 117 19.83 2.48 -0.17
CA MET A 117 21.19 2.53 -0.74
C MET A 117 22.27 2.89 0.28
N LEU A 118 21.88 3.39 1.46
CA LEU A 118 22.82 3.76 2.53
C LEU A 118 23.10 2.61 3.51
N VAL A 119 22.38 1.48 3.40
CA VAL A 119 22.64 0.27 4.20
C VAL A 119 24.04 -0.26 3.91
N ASP A 120 24.41 -0.35 2.63
CA ASP A 120 25.80 -0.53 2.18
C ASP A 120 26.19 0.66 1.27
N ALA A 121 26.51 1.77 1.93
CA ALA A 121 26.87 3.00 1.25
C ALA A 121 28.15 2.87 0.40
N ALA A 122 29.06 1.97 0.76
CA ALA A 122 30.33 1.78 0.03
C ALA A 122 30.07 1.22 -1.38
N ALA A 123 29.12 0.30 -1.51
CA ALA A 123 28.73 -0.26 -2.80
C ALA A 123 27.69 0.59 -3.54
N PHE A 124 26.70 1.16 -2.84
CA PHE A 124 25.46 1.64 -3.50
C PHE A 124 25.21 3.16 -3.45
N ALA A 125 25.99 3.96 -2.73
CA ALA A 125 25.70 5.40 -2.59
C ALA A 125 25.67 6.16 -3.94
N ALA A 126 26.44 5.71 -4.94
CA ALA A 126 26.44 6.28 -6.28
C ALA A 126 25.07 6.16 -7.00
N PHE A 127 24.22 5.21 -6.61
CA PHE A 127 22.90 4.97 -7.20
C PHE A 127 21.78 5.76 -6.53
N ILE A 128 22.04 6.52 -5.45
CA ILE A 128 21.03 7.34 -4.78
C ILE A 128 20.28 8.28 -5.75
N PRO A 129 20.93 9.02 -6.67
CA PRO A 129 20.21 9.85 -7.62
C PRO A 129 19.27 9.04 -8.53
N LEU A 130 19.67 7.82 -8.91
CA LEU A 130 18.85 6.92 -9.73
C LEU A 130 17.65 6.38 -8.92
N ALA A 131 17.85 6.01 -7.65
CA ALA A 131 16.77 5.55 -6.78
C ALA A 131 15.75 6.67 -6.48
N VAL A 132 16.23 7.88 -6.17
CA VAL A 132 15.39 9.01 -5.75
C VAL A 132 14.75 9.75 -6.91
N LEU A 133 15.40 9.81 -8.09
CA LEU A 133 14.87 10.55 -9.25
C LEU A 133 14.53 9.62 -10.42
N GLY A 134 15.34 8.59 -10.67
CA GLY A 134 15.16 7.68 -11.81
C GLY A 134 13.90 6.83 -11.69
N LEU A 135 13.72 6.09 -10.60
CA LEU A 135 12.50 5.28 -10.41
C LEU A 135 11.23 6.16 -10.42
N PRO A 136 11.15 7.28 -9.67
CA PRO A 136 10.03 8.21 -9.79
C PRO A 136 9.78 8.76 -11.20
N ALA A 137 10.83 9.00 -12.00
CA ALA A 137 10.69 9.40 -13.41
C ALA A 137 10.04 8.30 -14.27
N ILE A 138 10.35 7.03 -14.01
CA ILE A 138 9.71 5.88 -14.68
C ILE A 138 8.26 5.76 -14.23
N LEU A 139 7.99 5.80 -12.93
CA LEU A 139 6.63 5.72 -12.38
C LEU A 139 5.73 6.88 -12.86
N ALA A 140 6.30 8.07 -13.04
CA ALA A 140 5.60 9.22 -13.58
C ALA A 140 5.11 9.03 -15.04
N ILE A 141 5.67 8.07 -15.79
CA ILE A 141 5.19 7.73 -17.15
C ILE A 141 3.72 7.29 -17.10
N TYR A 142 3.32 6.52 -16.09
CA TYR A 142 1.93 6.09 -15.92
C TYR A 142 0.98 7.29 -15.79
N TYR A 143 1.39 8.35 -15.08
CA TYR A 143 0.57 9.56 -14.91
C TYR A 143 0.59 10.44 -16.17
N GLY A 144 1.69 10.46 -16.92
CA GLY A 144 1.74 11.08 -18.25
C GLY A 144 0.78 10.39 -19.23
N LEU A 145 0.78 9.06 -19.26
CA LEU A 145 -0.14 8.27 -20.11
C LEU A 145 -1.60 8.42 -19.66
N ALA A 146 -1.86 8.47 -18.34
CA ALA A 146 -3.19 8.74 -17.80
C ALA A 146 -3.71 10.11 -18.24
N ALA A 147 -2.88 11.16 -18.15
CA ALA A 147 -3.24 12.49 -18.60
C ALA A 147 -3.56 12.51 -20.11
N VAL A 148 -2.78 11.80 -20.92
CA VAL A 148 -3.03 11.65 -22.36
C VAL A 148 -4.35 10.95 -22.62
N LEU A 149 -4.61 9.80 -21.98
CA LEU A 149 -5.84 9.03 -22.13
C LEU A 149 -7.07 9.86 -21.73
N ALA A 150 -7.01 10.55 -20.58
CA ALA A 150 -8.06 11.48 -20.16
C ALA A 150 -8.29 12.55 -21.24
N ARG A 151 -7.21 13.09 -21.84
CA ARG A 151 -7.29 14.14 -22.87
C ARG A 151 -7.95 13.71 -24.18
N LEU A 152 -7.98 12.42 -24.50
CA LEU A 152 -8.68 11.90 -25.69
C LEU A 152 -10.20 12.12 -25.62
N VAL A 153 -10.78 12.06 -24.42
CA VAL A 153 -12.23 12.22 -24.19
C VAL A 153 -12.58 13.52 -23.43
N TRP A 154 -11.58 14.35 -23.16
CA TRP A 154 -11.74 15.63 -22.47
C TRP A 154 -12.58 16.61 -23.30
N GLY A 155 -13.45 17.34 -22.64
CA GLY A 155 -14.30 18.37 -23.27
C GLY A 155 -14.55 19.53 -22.34
N ASP A 156 -15.26 20.54 -22.83
CA ASP A 156 -15.48 21.83 -22.15
C ASP A 156 -16.52 21.77 -21.01
N SER A 157 -16.83 20.57 -20.53
CA SER A 157 -17.77 20.30 -19.46
C SER A 157 -17.02 19.84 -18.22
N ALA A 158 -17.57 20.12 -17.03
CA ALA A 158 -17.07 19.57 -15.76
C ALA A 158 -16.97 18.04 -15.77
N LEU A 159 -17.74 17.35 -16.61
CA LEU A 159 -17.71 15.88 -16.74
C LEU A 159 -16.34 15.32 -17.14
N ARG A 160 -15.38 16.16 -17.55
CA ARG A 160 -13.97 15.79 -17.73
C ARG A 160 -13.32 15.19 -16.47
N ILE A 161 -13.84 15.48 -15.28
CA ILE A 161 -13.37 14.86 -14.03
C ILE A 161 -13.54 13.33 -14.07
N PHE A 162 -14.59 12.81 -14.72
CA PHE A 162 -14.76 11.36 -14.90
C PHE A 162 -13.71 10.77 -15.85
N ALA A 163 -13.29 11.53 -16.88
CA ALA A 163 -12.18 11.11 -17.75
C ALA A 163 -10.87 11.03 -16.99
N LEU A 164 -10.59 12.03 -16.15
CA LEU A 164 -9.41 12.07 -15.30
C LEU A 164 -9.40 10.87 -14.34
N ALA A 165 -10.49 10.66 -13.60
CA ALA A 165 -10.61 9.58 -12.64
C ALA A 165 -10.45 8.19 -13.28
N GLY A 166 -11.17 7.93 -14.37
CA GLY A 166 -11.06 6.65 -15.09
C GLY A 166 -9.65 6.41 -15.61
N ALA A 167 -9.02 7.40 -16.24
CA ALA A 167 -7.67 7.25 -16.79
C ALA A 167 -6.62 7.03 -15.70
N PHE A 168 -6.65 7.80 -14.61
CA PHE A 168 -5.71 7.62 -13.50
C PHE A 168 -5.91 6.27 -12.82
N ALA A 169 -7.15 5.84 -12.56
CA ALA A 169 -7.40 4.55 -11.95
C ALA A 169 -6.96 3.37 -12.83
N LEU A 170 -7.13 3.46 -14.16
CA LEU A 170 -6.62 2.45 -15.09
C LEU A 170 -5.09 2.37 -15.04
N PHE A 171 -4.40 3.50 -15.08
CA PHE A 171 -2.93 3.50 -15.07
C PHE A 171 -2.34 3.18 -13.70
N GLU A 172 -3.04 3.43 -12.60
CA GLU A 172 -2.70 2.90 -11.27
C GLU A 172 -2.82 1.37 -11.23
N TYR A 173 -3.92 0.83 -11.75
CA TYR A 173 -4.10 -0.62 -11.90
C TYR A 173 -2.99 -1.24 -12.76
N LEU A 174 -2.67 -0.62 -13.91
CA LEU A 174 -1.58 -1.10 -14.78
C LEU A 174 -0.20 -1.02 -14.08
N ARG A 175 0.04 0.04 -13.29
CA ARG A 175 1.27 0.18 -12.50
C ARG A 175 1.39 -0.89 -11.42
N ALA A 176 0.28 -1.38 -10.89
CA ALA A 176 0.24 -2.45 -9.91
C ALA A 176 0.54 -3.85 -10.48
N ILE A 177 0.45 -4.06 -11.80
CA ILE A 177 0.60 -5.40 -12.41
C ILE A 177 1.70 -5.51 -13.47
N LEU A 178 2.04 -4.43 -14.17
CA LEU A 178 3.05 -4.48 -15.24
C LEU A 178 4.45 -4.51 -14.65
N PHE A 179 5.34 -5.30 -15.25
CA PHE A 179 6.75 -5.44 -14.85
C PHE A 179 6.90 -5.82 -13.36
N THR A 180 6.17 -6.83 -12.90
CA THR A 180 6.03 -7.27 -11.49
C THR A 180 5.26 -6.34 -10.57
N GLY A 181 4.98 -5.11 -11.00
CA GLY A 181 4.09 -4.20 -10.30
C GLY A 181 4.78 -3.42 -9.17
N PHE A 182 4.34 -2.18 -9.02
CA PHE A 182 4.76 -1.30 -7.93
C PHE A 182 3.55 -0.50 -7.42
N PRO A 183 2.62 -1.12 -6.66
CA PRO A 183 1.40 -0.48 -6.16
C PRO A 183 1.64 0.46 -4.96
N TRP A 184 2.84 1.05 -4.85
CA TRP A 184 3.18 1.97 -3.79
C TRP A 184 2.58 3.36 -4.03
N ASN A 185 2.08 4.02 -2.99
CA ASN A 185 1.51 5.37 -3.05
C ASN A 185 0.38 5.53 -4.09
N GLU A 186 -0.48 4.53 -4.30
CA GLU A 186 -1.70 4.72 -5.10
C GLU A 186 -2.55 5.89 -4.58
N ILE A 187 -3.17 6.65 -5.48
CA ILE A 187 -4.03 7.78 -5.11
C ILE A 187 -5.15 7.36 -4.15
N GLY A 188 -5.67 6.14 -4.27
CA GLY A 188 -6.68 5.59 -3.36
C GLY A 188 -6.25 5.58 -1.89
N VAL A 189 -4.94 5.45 -1.60
CA VAL A 189 -4.39 5.50 -0.24
C VAL A 189 -4.60 6.89 0.39
N MET A 190 -4.54 7.96 -0.41
CA MET A 190 -4.81 9.32 0.06
C MET A 190 -6.22 9.48 0.65
N ALA A 191 -7.20 8.70 0.16
CA ALA A 191 -8.56 8.74 0.66
C ALA A 191 -8.75 7.91 1.94
N ALA A 192 -7.78 7.10 2.37
CA ALA A 192 -7.89 6.20 3.51
C ALA A 192 -6.83 6.45 4.61
N PRO A 193 -6.74 7.67 5.19
CA PRO A 193 -5.73 8.03 6.18
C PRO A 193 -5.95 7.38 7.57
N VAL A 194 -7.14 6.83 7.83
CA VAL A 194 -7.56 6.28 9.14
C VAL A 194 -8.53 5.11 8.95
N PRO A 195 -8.72 4.23 9.96
CA PRO A 195 -9.58 3.05 9.85
C PRO A 195 -10.99 3.32 9.32
N LEU A 196 -11.62 4.41 9.76
CA LEU A 196 -12.94 4.83 9.27
C LEU A 196 -12.97 4.97 7.74
N LEU A 197 -11.93 5.56 7.17
CA LEU A 197 -11.82 5.82 5.74
C LEU A 197 -11.22 4.64 4.95
N MET A 198 -10.69 3.62 5.62
CA MET A 198 -10.25 2.40 4.93
C MET A 198 -11.43 1.54 4.47
N GLN A 199 -12.59 1.64 5.12
CA GLN A 199 -13.67 0.65 4.97
C GLN A 199 -14.15 0.45 3.53
N THR A 200 -14.18 1.49 2.70
CA THR A 200 -14.60 1.35 1.30
C THR A 200 -13.66 0.44 0.47
N SER A 201 -12.42 0.20 0.92
CA SER A 201 -11.54 -0.81 0.30
C SER A 201 -12.14 -2.22 0.35
N SER A 202 -12.99 -2.53 1.33
CA SER A 202 -13.70 -3.81 1.42
C SER A 202 -14.72 -4.01 0.28
N LEU A 203 -15.08 -2.95 -0.42
CA LEU A 203 -16.03 -2.99 -1.52
C LEU A 203 -15.32 -3.09 -2.87
N VAL A 204 -14.32 -2.24 -3.09
CA VAL A 204 -13.75 -1.99 -4.41
C VAL A 204 -12.22 -2.08 -4.47
N GLY A 205 -11.57 -2.41 -3.36
CA GLY A 205 -10.12 -2.39 -3.23
C GLY A 205 -9.51 -0.98 -3.34
N VAL A 206 -8.18 -0.90 -3.31
CA VAL A 206 -7.45 0.37 -3.41
C VAL A 206 -7.58 1.03 -4.79
N HIS A 207 -7.64 0.26 -5.88
CA HIS A 207 -7.83 0.78 -7.23
C HIS A 207 -9.21 1.46 -7.39
N GLY A 208 -10.26 0.89 -6.77
CA GLY A 208 -11.57 1.53 -6.73
C GLY A 208 -11.61 2.79 -5.88
N LEU A 209 -10.84 2.83 -4.78
CA LEU A 209 -10.63 4.05 -4.00
C LEU A 209 -9.97 5.16 -4.83
N THR A 210 -9.08 4.83 -5.77
CA THR A 210 -8.50 5.82 -6.70
C THR A 210 -9.58 6.54 -7.52
N LEU A 211 -10.59 5.83 -8.05
CA LEU A 211 -11.70 6.46 -8.77
C LEU A 211 -12.44 7.47 -7.88
N LEU A 212 -12.77 7.06 -6.67
CA LEU A 212 -13.44 7.90 -5.68
C LEU A 212 -12.60 9.13 -5.35
N ALA A 213 -11.33 8.92 -4.99
CA ALA A 213 -10.40 9.96 -4.59
C ALA A 213 -10.24 11.03 -5.67
N VAL A 214 -10.00 10.63 -6.93
CA VAL A 214 -9.81 11.59 -8.03
C VAL A 214 -11.09 12.40 -8.27
N ILE A 215 -12.28 11.79 -8.25
CA ILE A 215 -13.54 12.51 -8.44
C ILE A 215 -13.76 13.53 -7.32
N VAL A 216 -13.59 13.11 -6.06
CA VAL A 216 -13.82 13.94 -4.88
C VAL A 216 -12.80 15.08 -4.81
N PHE A 217 -11.51 14.76 -4.88
CA PHE A 217 -10.44 15.76 -4.80
C PHE A 217 -10.43 16.76 -5.95
N SER A 218 -10.83 16.33 -7.15
CA SER A 218 -10.90 17.25 -8.31
C SER A 218 -12.16 18.12 -8.32
N SER A 219 -13.17 17.83 -7.49
CA SER A 219 -14.46 18.53 -7.52
C SER A 219 -14.39 20.05 -7.29
N PRO A 220 -13.47 20.64 -6.51
CA PRO A 220 -13.35 22.09 -6.41
C PRO A 220 -12.99 22.76 -7.73
N ALA A 221 -12.30 22.06 -8.64
CA ALA A 221 -11.94 22.60 -9.96
C ALA A 221 -13.17 22.95 -10.78
N VAL A 222 -14.30 22.27 -10.57
CA VAL A 222 -15.50 22.46 -11.39
C VAL A 222 -16.39 23.62 -10.95
N LEU A 223 -16.03 24.31 -9.87
CA LEU A 223 -16.79 25.46 -9.38
C LEU A 223 -16.78 26.63 -10.38
N ILE A 224 -15.71 26.75 -11.17
CA ILE A 224 -15.57 27.74 -12.26
C ILE A 224 -16.30 27.31 -13.54
N ASP A 225 -16.68 26.04 -13.66
CA ASP A 225 -17.31 25.52 -14.88
C ASP A 225 -18.75 26.00 -15.02
N ARG A 226 -19.11 26.44 -16.22
CA ARG A 226 -20.48 26.86 -16.54
C ARG A 226 -21.39 25.69 -16.93
N ARG A 227 -20.82 24.54 -17.30
CA ARG A 227 -21.55 23.37 -17.81
C ARG A 227 -21.14 22.11 -17.06
N GLY A 228 -22.13 21.27 -16.73
CA GLY A 228 -21.91 19.95 -16.15
C GLY A 228 -21.48 19.92 -14.67
N ARG A 229 -21.27 21.07 -14.01
CA ARG A 229 -20.80 21.11 -12.61
C ARG A 229 -21.75 20.44 -11.63
N GLY A 230 -23.07 20.56 -11.84
CA GLY A 230 -24.09 20.00 -10.95
C GLY A 230 -23.94 18.49 -10.76
N PRO A 231 -23.99 17.68 -11.85
CA PRO A 231 -23.76 16.24 -11.77
C PRO A 231 -22.44 15.85 -11.09
N VAL A 232 -21.34 16.54 -11.39
CA VAL A 232 -20.03 16.23 -10.77
C VAL A 232 -20.05 16.50 -9.27
N LEU A 233 -20.56 17.65 -8.83
CA LEU A 233 -20.64 18.00 -7.41
C LEU A 233 -21.59 17.07 -6.65
N VAL A 234 -22.70 16.67 -7.27
CA VAL A 234 -23.64 15.69 -6.68
C VAL A 234 -22.95 14.34 -6.50
N VAL A 235 -22.28 13.83 -7.54
CA VAL A 235 -21.56 12.54 -7.45
C VAL A 235 -20.42 12.61 -6.46
N ALA A 236 -19.60 13.66 -6.47
CA ALA A 236 -18.50 13.84 -5.53
C ALA A 236 -19.01 13.92 -4.07
N SER A 237 -20.09 14.67 -3.83
CA SER A 237 -20.69 14.77 -2.49
C SER A 237 -21.28 13.43 -2.05
N ALA A 238 -22.00 12.74 -2.95
CA ALA A 238 -22.57 11.43 -2.66
C ALA A 238 -21.48 10.39 -2.34
N LEU A 239 -20.38 10.38 -3.09
CA LEU A 239 -19.23 9.51 -2.83
C LEU A 239 -18.55 9.83 -1.50
N LEU A 240 -18.35 11.12 -1.17
CA LEU A 240 -17.75 11.52 0.10
C LEU A 240 -18.64 11.15 1.30
N ILE A 241 -19.95 11.43 1.20
CA ILE A 241 -20.94 11.06 2.23
C ILE A 241 -21.00 9.54 2.37
N PHE A 242 -21.04 8.80 1.26
CA PHE A 242 -21.03 7.35 1.28
C PHE A 242 -19.76 6.81 1.92
N HIS A 243 -18.59 7.34 1.58
CA HIS A 243 -17.31 6.91 2.11
C HIS A 243 -17.23 7.07 3.63
N LEU A 244 -17.60 8.25 4.13
CA LEU A 244 -17.66 8.54 5.58
C LEU A 244 -18.74 7.73 6.29
N GLY A 245 -19.94 7.70 5.72
CA GLY A 245 -21.11 7.05 6.31
C GLY A 245 -20.98 5.53 6.34
N PHE A 246 -20.50 4.91 5.25
CA PHE A 246 -20.21 3.48 5.20
C PHE A 246 -19.10 3.11 6.17
N GLY A 247 -18.05 3.93 6.26
CA GLY A 247 -16.97 3.77 7.22
C GLY A 247 -17.46 3.72 8.66
N PHE A 248 -18.20 4.75 9.04
CA PHE A 248 -18.82 4.87 10.36
C PHE A 248 -19.78 3.71 10.66
N TRP A 249 -20.71 3.43 9.76
CA TRP A 249 -21.70 2.36 9.92
C TRP A 249 -21.03 0.98 10.04
N ARG A 250 -20.13 0.62 9.12
CA ARG A 250 -19.47 -0.69 9.10
C ARG A 250 -18.69 -0.92 10.38
N MET A 251 -17.98 0.09 10.88
CA MET A 251 -17.27 -0.03 12.14
C MET A 251 -18.24 -0.11 13.33
N GLN A 252 -19.28 0.71 13.38
CA GLN A 252 -20.20 0.71 14.53
C GLN A 252 -20.91 -0.65 14.70
N VAL A 253 -21.35 -1.28 13.62
CA VAL A 253 -22.12 -2.55 13.68
C VAL A 253 -21.24 -3.80 13.79
N ASN A 254 -19.92 -3.64 13.71
CA ASN A 254 -18.96 -4.75 13.83
C ASN A 254 -17.89 -4.39 14.90
N PRO A 255 -18.19 -4.54 16.20
CA PRO A 255 -17.20 -4.37 17.26
C PRO A 255 -16.09 -5.42 17.13
N THR A 256 -14.92 -5.15 17.73
CA THR A 256 -13.83 -6.11 17.77
C THR A 256 -14.23 -7.29 18.66
N GLU A 257 -14.24 -8.49 18.07
CA GLU A 257 -14.37 -9.75 18.78
C GLU A 257 -13.03 -10.50 18.73
N PHE A 258 -12.82 -11.41 19.68
CA PHE A 258 -11.59 -12.20 19.77
C PHE A 258 -11.87 -13.69 19.59
N VAL A 259 -10.84 -14.43 19.17
CA VAL A 259 -10.84 -15.89 19.17
C VAL A 259 -10.62 -16.36 20.60
N GLU A 260 -11.51 -17.19 21.12
CA GLU A 260 -11.44 -17.68 22.49
C GLU A 260 -10.14 -18.48 22.72
N ASN A 261 -9.47 -18.23 23.85
CA ASN A 261 -8.26 -18.92 24.28
C ASN A 261 -7.07 -18.89 23.29
N VAL A 262 -7.05 -17.95 22.34
CA VAL A 262 -5.89 -17.73 21.45
C VAL A 262 -5.27 -16.35 21.70
N ARG A 263 -3.98 -16.36 22.04
CA ARG A 263 -3.16 -15.16 22.24
C ARG A 263 -2.09 -15.03 21.17
N LEU A 264 -1.68 -13.80 20.93
CA LEU A 264 -0.57 -13.42 20.06
C LEU A 264 0.52 -12.78 20.89
N ARG A 265 1.76 -13.18 20.67
CA ARG A 265 2.98 -12.53 21.18
C ARG A 265 3.81 -12.06 20.01
N VAL A 266 3.83 -10.76 19.73
CA VAL A 266 4.59 -10.19 18.61
C VAL A 266 5.90 -9.62 19.14
N VAL A 267 7.02 -10.09 18.59
CA VAL A 267 8.37 -9.74 19.02
C VAL A 267 9.00 -8.75 18.03
N GLN A 268 9.43 -7.59 18.52
CA GLN A 268 10.14 -6.58 17.74
C GLN A 268 11.58 -6.44 18.27
N PRO A 269 12.56 -7.09 17.62
CA PRO A 269 13.92 -7.14 18.11
C PRO A 269 14.71 -5.87 17.81
N ASN A 270 14.35 -5.04 16.82
CA ASN A 270 15.10 -3.83 16.45
C ASN A 270 16.60 -4.06 16.24
N ILE A 271 16.92 -4.94 15.30
CA ILE A 271 18.29 -5.26 14.88
C ILE A 271 18.62 -4.45 13.62
N GLU A 272 19.74 -3.74 13.62
CA GLU A 272 20.20 -2.97 12.46
C GLU A 272 20.53 -3.88 11.26
N GLN A 273 20.24 -3.40 10.05
CA GLN A 273 20.36 -4.21 8.84
C GLN A 273 21.82 -4.61 8.54
N SER A 274 22.78 -3.72 8.82
CA SER A 274 24.22 -3.97 8.63
C SER A 274 24.74 -5.13 9.49
N LEU A 275 24.23 -5.27 10.71
CA LEU A 275 24.65 -6.33 11.64
C LEU A 275 24.06 -7.69 11.29
N LYS A 276 23.01 -7.70 10.47
CA LYS A 276 22.16 -8.88 10.29
C LYS A 276 22.91 -10.03 9.65
N TRP A 277 23.87 -9.77 8.77
CA TRP A 277 24.60 -10.80 8.02
C TRP A 277 26.02 -11.05 8.55
N GLU A 278 26.41 -10.38 9.64
CA GLU A 278 27.70 -10.62 10.29
C GLU A 278 27.65 -11.93 11.09
N ALA A 279 28.44 -12.92 10.68
CA ALA A 279 28.49 -14.23 11.35
C ALA A 279 28.81 -14.12 12.86
N THR A 280 29.60 -13.12 13.27
CA THR A 280 29.91 -12.86 14.69
C THR A 280 28.71 -12.38 15.51
N GLN A 281 27.69 -11.84 14.86
CA GLN A 281 26.48 -11.32 15.53
C GLN A 281 25.37 -12.36 15.63
N ALA A 282 25.47 -13.47 14.90
CA ALA A 282 24.43 -14.49 14.77
C ALA A 282 23.87 -14.97 16.12
N GLU A 283 24.75 -15.34 17.06
CA GLU A 283 24.33 -15.77 18.41
C GLU A 283 23.68 -14.64 19.19
N SER A 284 24.24 -13.43 19.16
CA SER A 284 23.68 -12.27 19.87
C SER A 284 22.28 -11.90 19.38
N ILE A 285 22.04 -12.04 18.07
CA ILE A 285 20.76 -11.79 17.40
C ILE A 285 19.74 -12.84 17.86
N PHE A 286 20.13 -14.11 17.83
CA PHE A 286 19.28 -15.21 18.27
C PHE A 286 18.94 -15.09 19.77
N ASP A 287 19.95 -14.85 20.62
CA ASP A 287 19.76 -14.64 22.06
C ASP A 287 18.79 -13.48 22.36
N ARG A 288 18.82 -12.42 21.54
CA ARG A 288 17.89 -11.30 21.69
C ARG A 288 16.44 -11.72 21.42
N HIS A 289 16.19 -12.54 20.41
CA HIS A 289 14.86 -13.07 20.13
C HIS A 289 14.38 -13.99 21.25
N ILE A 290 15.25 -14.85 21.77
CA ILE A 290 14.97 -15.71 22.93
C ILE A 290 14.58 -14.86 24.14
N ARG A 291 15.42 -13.91 24.56
CA ARG A 291 15.13 -13.02 25.70
C ARG A 291 13.82 -12.25 25.56
N LEU A 292 13.51 -11.76 24.35
CA LEU A 292 12.25 -11.04 24.10
C LEU A 292 11.05 -11.96 24.10
N THR A 293 11.22 -13.23 23.75
CA THR A 293 10.17 -14.25 23.81
C THR A 293 9.89 -14.67 25.26
N GLU A 294 10.92 -14.73 26.09
CA GLU A 294 10.81 -14.97 27.53
C GLU A 294 10.12 -13.82 28.29
N ALA A 295 10.11 -12.61 27.73
CA ALA A 295 9.41 -11.46 28.29
C ALA A 295 7.89 -11.63 28.16
N ARG A 296 7.27 -12.22 29.18
CA ARG A 296 5.83 -12.53 29.25
C ARG A 296 5.06 -11.42 29.95
N ALA A 297 3.89 -11.08 29.42
CA ALA A 297 2.97 -10.16 30.09
C ALA A 297 2.10 -10.92 31.11
N GLU A 298 1.68 -10.22 32.18
CA GLU A 298 0.70 -10.77 33.12
C GLU A 298 -0.64 -11.00 32.41
N PRO A 299 -1.26 -12.19 32.50
CA PRO A 299 -2.48 -12.53 31.74
C PRO A 299 -3.62 -11.53 31.89
N SER A 300 -3.74 -10.88 33.05
CA SER A 300 -4.77 -9.86 33.35
C SER A 300 -4.58 -8.53 32.61
N THR A 301 -3.41 -8.30 32.01
CA THR A 301 -3.05 -7.06 31.32
C THR A 301 -3.18 -7.15 29.80
N VAL A 302 -3.46 -8.34 29.26
CA VAL A 302 -3.49 -8.62 27.82
C VAL A 302 -4.84 -8.19 27.21
N PRO A 303 -4.88 -7.17 26.34
CA PRO A 303 -6.12 -6.74 25.70
C PRO A 303 -6.76 -7.87 24.89
N GLY A 304 -8.04 -8.13 25.09
CA GLY A 304 -8.77 -9.18 24.38
C GLY A 304 -8.51 -10.60 24.88
N ALA A 305 -7.66 -10.79 25.90
CA ALA A 305 -7.54 -12.07 26.60
C ALA A 305 -8.75 -12.30 27.51
N THR A 306 -9.88 -12.67 26.90
CA THR A 306 -11.00 -13.20 27.68
C THR A 306 -10.75 -14.70 27.83
N ILE A 307 -10.25 -15.12 29.00
CA ILE A 307 -10.36 -16.52 29.40
C ILE A 307 -11.86 -16.75 29.61
N ALA A 308 -12.50 -17.42 28.67
CA ALA A 308 -13.92 -17.71 28.76
C ALA A 308 -14.18 -18.65 29.94
N LEU A 309 -14.51 -18.10 31.11
CA LEU A 309 -15.38 -18.79 32.06
C LEU A 309 -16.79 -18.70 31.47
N SER A 310 -17.12 -19.59 30.53
CA SER A 310 -18.46 -19.64 29.94
C SER A 310 -19.50 -19.76 31.07
N SER A 311 -20.47 -18.85 31.10
CA SER A 311 -21.59 -18.85 32.07
C SER A 311 -22.53 -20.05 31.92
N ASP A 312 -22.39 -20.85 30.86
CA ASP A 312 -23.25 -21.99 30.52
C ASP A 312 -22.61 -23.37 30.75
N THR A 313 -21.34 -23.43 31.17
CA THR A 313 -20.82 -24.66 31.79
C THR A 313 -20.96 -24.54 33.29
N LYS A 314 -21.49 -25.59 33.93
CA LYS A 314 -21.33 -25.79 35.38
C LYS A 314 -19.90 -25.41 35.72
N ALA A 315 -19.72 -24.42 36.59
CA ALA A 315 -18.42 -23.95 37.03
C ALA A 315 -17.51 -25.18 37.21
N PRO A 316 -16.34 -25.23 36.52
CA PRO A 316 -15.43 -26.34 36.73
C PRO A 316 -15.18 -26.44 38.23
N ALA A 317 -15.25 -27.67 38.74
CA ALA A 317 -15.05 -27.94 40.16
C ALA A 317 -13.83 -27.15 40.65
N ILE A 318 -14.00 -26.45 41.79
CA ILE A 318 -12.94 -25.72 42.48
C ILE A 318 -11.70 -26.64 42.54
N GLY A 319 -10.67 -26.36 41.73
CA GLY A 319 -9.43 -27.15 41.68
C GLY A 319 -8.96 -27.66 40.32
N ALA A 320 -9.74 -27.57 39.22
CA ALA A 320 -9.22 -27.88 37.88
C ALA A 320 -8.55 -26.64 37.27
N ALA A 321 -7.22 -26.64 37.13
CA ALA A 321 -6.50 -25.61 36.39
C ALA A 321 -7.02 -25.59 34.93
N LEU A 322 -7.47 -24.43 34.45
CA LEU A 322 -7.81 -24.26 33.04
C LEU A 322 -6.59 -24.59 32.17
N PRO A 323 -6.76 -25.28 31.03
CA PRO A 323 -5.65 -25.55 30.13
C PRO A 323 -5.01 -24.22 29.68
N PRO A 324 -3.67 -24.17 29.52
CA PRO A 324 -2.99 -22.95 29.10
C PRO A 324 -3.49 -22.52 27.72
N PRO A 325 -3.73 -21.22 27.50
CA PRO A 325 -4.24 -20.71 26.22
C PRO A 325 -3.22 -20.93 25.11
N LYS A 326 -3.71 -21.25 23.90
CA LYS A 326 -2.86 -21.34 22.71
C LYS A 326 -2.22 -19.98 22.45
N THR A 327 -0.88 -19.93 22.40
CA THR A 327 -0.17 -18.66 22.25
C THR A 327 0.73 -18.73 21.03
N LEU A 328 0.45 -17.89 20.04
CA LEU A 328 1.25 -17.80 18.82
C LEU A 328 2.30 -16.72 19.02
N VAL A 329 3.58 -17.09 18.94
CA VAL A 329 4.72 -16.17 19.01
C VAL A 329 5.14 -15.83 17.58
N ILE A 330 5.27 -14.55 17.25
CA ILE A 330 5.57 -14.10 15.89
C ILE A 330 6.88 -13.31 15.90
N TRP A 331 7.91 -13.89 15.27
CA TRP A 331 9.17 -13.23 15.00
C TRP A 331 9.19 -12.66 13.57
N PRO A 332 9.95 -11.57 13.30
CA PRO A 332 9.94 -10.88 12.01
C PRO A 332 10.70 -11.63 10.90
N GLU A 333 10.72 -11.04 9.71
CA GLU A 333 11.42 -11.59 8.54
C GLU A 333 12.93 -11.74 8.79
N SER A 334 13.47 -12.90 8.41
CA SER A 334 14.87 -13.33 8.63
C SER A 334 15.34 -13.08 10.07
N SER A 335 14.64 -13.63 11.06
CA SER A 335 14.89 -13.44 12.50
C SER A 335 16.30 -13.84 12.94
N PHE A 336 16.92 -14.79 12.25
CA PHE A 336 18.27 -15.26 12.56
C PHE A 336 19.08 -15.47 11.27
N PRO A 337 20.39 -15.18 11.27
CA PRO A 337 21.21 -15.22 10.06
C PRO A 337 21.96 -16.55 9.89
N PHE A 338 21.26 -17.65 10.13
CA PHE A 338 21.76 -19.01 9.92
C PHE A 338 20.63 -19.92 9.44
N LEU A 339 21.00 -21.07 8.89
CA LEU A 339 20.04 -22.09 8.50
C LEU A 339 19.59 -22.87 9.72
N LEU A 340 18.31 -22.75 10.08
CA LEU A 340 17.77 -23.38 11.29
C LEU A 340 17.96 -24.90 11.27
N THR A 341 17.81 -25.52 10.10
CA THR A 341 17.97 -26.98 9.89
C THR A 341 19.38 -27.49 10.12
N GLU A 342 20.38 -26.61 10.15
CA GLU A 342 21.79 -26.94 10.44
C GLU A 342 22.19 -26.63 11.89
N ARG A 343 21.25 -26.13 12.71
CA ARG A 343 21.47 -25.72 14.10
C ARG A 343 20.54 -26.44 15.07
N PRO A 344 20.78 -27.74 15.36
CA PRO A 344 19.99 -28.50 16.34
C PRO A 344 19.99 -27.86 17.73
N ASP A 345 21.09 -27.19 18.10
CA ASP A 345 21.21 -26.44 19.34
C ASP A 345 20.26 -25.23 19.38
N ALA A 346 20.07 -24.53 18.26
CA ALA A 346 19.10 -23.43 18.18
C ALA A 346 17.66 -23.95 18.27
N ILE A 347 17.35 -25.08 17.63
CA ILE A 347 16.04 -25.74 17.73
C ILE A 347 15.74 -26.14 19.19
N ALA A 348 16.70 -26.78 19.87
CA ALA A 348 16.56 -27.16 21.27
C ALA A 348 16.33 -25.93 22.17
N ARG A 349 17.06 -24.84 21.95
CA ARG A 349 16.86 -23.57 22.68
C ARG A 349 15.50 -22.93 22.41
N ILE A 350 14.96 -23.03 21.20
CA ILE A 350 13.59 -22.60 20.89
C ILE A 350 12.61 -23.44 21.70
N ALA A 351 12.73 -24.76 21.67
CA ALA A 351 11.88 -25.67 22.44
C ALA A 351 11.92 -25.36 23.95
N ASP A 352 13.11 -25.16 24.53
CA ASP A 352 13.29 -24.81 25.94
C ASP A 352 12.67 -23.45 26.30
N THR A 353 12.53 -22.54 25.33
CA THR A 353 11.98 -21.19 25.52
C THR A 353 10.46 -21.17 25.46
N LEU A 354 9.88 -22.00 24.59
CA LEU A 354 8.43 -22.08 24.40
C LEU A 354 7.77 -22.80 25.58
N GLN A 355 6.62 -22.27 26.01
CA GLN A 355 5.78 -22.93 27.01
C GLN A 355 4.81 -23.92 26.35
N PRO A 356 4.23 -24.87 27.13
CA PRO A 356 3.17 -25.73 26.64
C PRO A 356 2.06 -24.93 25.94
N ASN A 357 1.62 -25.38 24.75
CA ASN A 357 0.68 -24.70 23.85
C ASN A 357 1.20 -23.39 23.19
N GLU A 358 2.50 -23.11 23.23
CA GLU A 358 3.10 -22.06 22.41
C GLU A 358 3.47 -22.56 21.00
N THR A 359 3.43 -21.68 20.01
CA THR A 359 3.87 -22.01 18.65
C THR A 359 4.57 -20.79 18.08
N LEU A 360 5.81 -20.98 17.65
CA LEU A 360 6.62 -19.95 17.03
C LEU A 360 6.39 -19.90 15.52
N ILE A 361 6.07 -18.71 15.01
CA ILE A 361 6.01 -18.36 13.60
C ILE A 361 7.18 -17.42 13.34
N ALA A 362 8.22 -17.87 12.64
CA ALA A 362 9.45 -17.12 12.46
C ALA A 362 9.90 -17.06 11.00
N GLY A 363 10.24 -15.86 10.54
CA GLY A 363 10.86 -15.67 9.23
C GLY A 363 12.32 -16.11 9.24
N ALA A 364 12.76 -16.87 8.24
CA ALA A 364 14.11 -17.40 8.12
C ALA A 364 14.46 -17.77 6.66
N ALA A 365 15.74 -17.98 6.39
CA ALA A 365 16.16 -18.59 5.14
C ALA A 365 15.93 -20.11 5.17
N ARG A 366 15.45 -20.67 4.04
CA ARG A 366 15.33 -22.11 3.81
C ARG A 366 16.13 -22.50 2.58
N ILE A 367 16.85 -23.62 2.66
CA ILE A 367 17.53 -24.21 1.49
C ILE A 367 16.81 -25.48 1.04
N GLU A 368 16.80 -25.69 -0.28
CA GLU A 368 16.35 -26.93 -0.90
C GLU A 368 17.51 -27.52 -1.72
N GLY A 369 18.35 -28.30 -1.02
CA GLY A 369 19.53 -28.97 -1.58
C GLY A 369 20.68 -29.04 -0.56
N PRO A 370 21.87 -29.53 -0.98
CA PRO A 370 22.96 -29.86 -0.07
C PRO A 370 23.82 -28.68 0.40
N ASP A 371 23.90 -27.60 -0.37
CA ASP A 371 24.69 -26.41 -0.02
C ASP A 371 24.10 -25.11 -0.58
N ILE A 372 24.41 -23.97 0.05
CA ILE A 372 23.86 -22.66 -0.36
C ILE A 372 24.31 -22.22 -1.77
N ALA A 373 25.43 -22.74 -2.27
CA ALA A 373 26.04 -22.30 -3.53
C ALA A 373 25.38 -22.92 -4.76
N THR A 374 24.78 -24.10 -4.61
CA THR A 374 24.17 -24.87 -5.70
C THR A 374 22.67 -25.12 -5.48
N SER A 375 22.15 -24.84 -4.29
CA SER A 375 20.76 -25.07 -3.93
C SER A 375 19.89 -23.84 -4.11
N ARG A 376 18.58 -24.07 -4.18
CA ARG A 376 17.61 -22.98 -4.12
C ARG A 376 17.50 -22.48 -2.70
N VAL A 377 17.63 -21.17 -2.54
CA VAL A 377 17.42 -20.48 -1.27
C VAL A 377 16.08 -19.76 -1.33
N TYR A 378 15.26 -19.91 -0.30
CA TYR A 378 13.98 -19.24 -0.14
C TYR A 378 13.99 -18.35 1.10
N ASN A 379 13.26 -17.23 1.02
CA ASN A 379 12.86 -16.44 2.17
C ASN A 379 11.53 -17.04 2.66
N SER A 380 11.50 -17.57 3.88
CA SER A 380 10.43 -18.46 4.31
C SER A 380 9.94 -18.11 5.72
N VAL A 381 8.71 -18.50 6.02
CA VAL A 381 8.17 -18.55 7.38
C VAL A 381 8.15 -20.01 7.84
N TYR A 382 8.80 -20.29 8.95
CA TYR A 382 8.68 -21.56 9.69
C TYR A 382 7.60 -21.48 10.76
N VAL A 383 6.94 -22.60 11.01
CA VAL A 383 6.07 -22.83 12.16
C VAL A 383 6.69 -23.95 12.99
N ILE A 384 6.95 -23.64 14.26
CA ILE A 384 7.66 -24.50 15.21
C ILE A 384 6.79 -24.65 16.45
N ASP A 385 6.50 -25.87 16.86
CA ASP A 385 5.74 -26.14 18.09
C ASP A 385 6.60 -26.05 19.36
N ASP A 386 5.96 -26.25 20.51
CA ASP A 386 6.56 -26.22 21.84
C ASP A 386 7.49 -27.41 22.14
N GLU A 387 7.50 -28.43 21.28
CA GLU A 387 8.49 -29.50 21.29
C GLU A 387 9.72 -29.21 20.42
N GLY A 388 9.71 -28.11 19.66
CA GLY A 388 10.79 -27.73 18.74
C GLY A 388 10.70 -28.37 17.35
N GLU A 389 9.59 -29.02 17.01
CA GLU A 389 9.39 -29.63 15.70
C GLU A 389 8.92 -28.58 14.69
N ILE A 390 9.52 -28.60 13.49
CA ILE A 390 9.10 -27.74 12.38
C ILE A 390 7.86 -28.35 11.71
N VAL A 391 6.67 -27.95 12.15
CA VAL A 391 5.39 -28.50 11.68
C VAL A 391 4.94 -27.94 10.32
N ALA A 392 5.44 -26.77 9.91
CA ALA A 392 5.18 -26.22 8.59
C ALA A 392 6.24 -25.20 8.14
N ALA A 393 6.35 -25.01 6.83
CA ALA A 393 7.10 -23.92 6.21
C ALA A 393 6.34 -23.35 5.00
N ARG A 394 6.49 -22.05 4.73
CA ARG A 394 5.98 -21.38 3.51
C ARG A 394 7.00 -20.42 2.95
N ASP A 395 7.22 -20.49 1.64
CA ASP A 395 8.21 -19.68 0.93
C ASP A 395 7.56 -18.44 0.30
N LYS A 396 8.30 -17.33 0.28
CA LYS A 396 7.91 -16.06 -0.34
C LYS A 396 7.70 -16.26 -1.83
N THR A 397 6.58 -15.79 -2.35
CA THR A 397 6.22 -16.01 -3.77
C THR A 397 6.49 -14.81 -4.65
N HIS A 398 6.27 -13.60 -4.14
CA HIS A 398 6.54 -12.37 -4.87
C HIS A 398 7.79 -11.70 -4.29
N LEU A 399 8.87 -11.79 -5.05
CA LEU A 399 10.18 -11.28 -4.69
C LEU A 399 10.30 -9.79 -5.00
N VAL A 400 11.11 -9.08 -4.21
CA VAL A 400 11.39 -7.66 -4.43
C VAL A 400 12.39 -7.48 -5.59
N PRO A 401 12.04 -6.76 -6.67
CA PRO A 401 12.98 -6.46 -7.75
C PRO A 401 14.19 -5.67 -7.26
N PHE A 402 15.38 -5.99 -7.75
CA PHE A 402 16.70 -5.43 -7.38
C PHE A 402 17.14 -5.72 -5.93
N GLY A 403 16.21 -6.07 -5.03
CA GLY A 403 16.48 -6.52 -3.67
C GLY A 403 16.81 -8.01 -3.60
N GLU A 404 15.86 -8.85 -3.98
CA GLU A 404 15.90 -10.31 -3.84
C GLU A 404 16.18 -11.06 -5.14
N TYR A 405 15.98 -10.38 -6.28
CA TYR A 405 16.37 -10.88 -7.60
C TYR A 405 16.74 -9.70 -8.51
N LEU A 406 17.54 -9.95 -9.55
CA LEU A 406 17.92 -8.93 -10.54
C LEU A 406 17.09 -9.09 -11.83
N PRO A 407 16.19 -8.16 -12.18
CA PRO A 407 15.48 -8.19 -13.45
C PRO A 407 16.48 -8.14 -14.62
N PHE A 408 16.34 -9.01 -15.63
CA PHE A 408 17.30 -9.11 -16.74
C PHE A 408 18.75 -9.34 -16.25
N GLN A 409 18.92 -10.26 -15.30
CA GLN A 409 20.18 -10.52 -14.57
C GLN A 409 21.43 -10.53 -15.45
N GLU A 410 21.46 -11.34 -16.52
CA GLU A 410 22.61 -11.45 -17.43
C GLU A 410 23.03 -10.11 -18.04
N PHE A 411 22.06 -9.25 -18.36
CA PHE A 411 22.32 -7.93 -18.93
C PHE A 411 22.87 -6.97 -17.88
N LEU A 412 22.27 -6.93 -16.68
CA LEU A 412 22.65 -5.97 -15.62
C LEU A 412 23.94 -6.36 -14.89
N GLU A 413 24.21 -7.65 -14.68
CA GLU A 413 25.50 -8.13 -14.17
C GLU A 413 26.64 -7.79 -15.15
N GLY A 414 26.38 -7.80 -16.46
CA GLY A 414 27.30 -7.32 -17.49
C GLY A 414 27.68 -5.84 -17.36
N PHE A 415 26.86 -5.03 -16.67
CA PHE A 415 27.14 -3.64 -16.31
C PHE A 415 27.70 -3.46 -14.90
N GLY A 416 27.97 -4.55 -14.17
CA GLY A 416 28.52 -4.53 -12.81
C GLY A 416 27.49 -4.30 -11.70
N LEU A 417 26.20 -4.54 -11.95
CA LEU A 417 25.15 -4.47 -10.93
C LEU A 417 24.94 -5.84 -10.28
N SER A 418 24.91 -5.88 -8.95
CA SER A 418 24.53 -7.06 -8.15
C SER A 418 23.25 -6.77 -7.34
N GLN A 419 22.63 -7.82 -6.81
CA GLN A 419 21.45 -7.73 -5.95
C GLN A 419 21.80 -7.08 -4.60
N LEU A 420 20.83 -6.41 -3.95
CA LEU A 420 21.06 -5.77 -2.65
C LEU A 420 21.13 -6.77 -1.48
N ALA A 421 20.52 -7.94 -1.62
CA ALA A 421 20.67 -9.02 -0.64
C ALA A 421 22.00 -9.76 -0.86
N GLU A 422 22.82 -9.89 0.18
CA GLU A 422 24.15 -10.52 0.16
C GLU A 422 24.14 -12.06 0.06
N MET A 423 23.05 -12.67 -0.41
CA MET A 423 22.98 -14.12 -0.64
C MET A 423 23.53 -14.44 -2.04
N PRO A 424 24.59 -15.26 -2.17
CA PRO A 424 25.11 -15.67 -3.48
C PRO A 424 24.01 -16.32 -4.32
N GLY A 425 23.69 -15.75 -5.49
CA GLY A 425 22.65 -16.25 -6.41
C GLY A 425 21.23 -15.72 -6.18
N GLY A 426 20.96 -15.00 -5.09
CA GLY A 426 19.63 -14.43 -4.80
C GLY A 426 18.60 -15.44 -4.25
N PHE A 427 17.37 -14.98 -4.05
CA PHE A 427 16.27 -15.83 -3.59
C PHE A 427 15.48 -16.44 -4.75
N SER A 428 15.01 -17.67 -4.55
CA SER A 428 14.05 -18.35 -5.40
C SER A 428 12.62 -18.05 -4.94
N ALA A 429 11.69 -17.92 -5.90
CA ALA A 429 10.28 -17.72 -5.61
C ALA A 429 9.60 -19.04 -5.23
N GLY A 430 8.77 -19.01 -4.18
CA GLY A 430 7.90 -20.11 -3.80
C GLY A 430 6.82 -20.39 -4.86
N ALA A 431 6.35 -21.64 -4.90
CA ALA A 431 5.44 -22.10 -5.96
C ALA A 431 4.02 -21.53 -5.86
N ALA A 432 3.48 -21.34 -4.65
CA ALA A 432 2.13 -20.85 -4.43
C ALA A 432 1.97 -20.23 -3.04
N ARG A 433 1.12 -19.20 -2.95
CA ARG A 433 0.66 -18.68 -1.66
C ARG A 433 -0.41 -19.61 -1.12
N ALA A 434 -0.18 -20.12 0.08
CA ALA A 434 -1.12 -21.03 0.73
C ALA A 434 -1.17 -20.76 2.23
N LYS A 435 -2.36 -20.88 2.80
CA LYS A 435 -2.54 -20.82 4.24
C LYS A 435 -1.75 -21.92 4.95
N VAL A 436 -1.50 -21.70 6.23
CA VAL A 436 -0.89 -22.65 7.15
C VAL A 436 -1.91 -22.99 8.22
N ALA A 437 -2.24 -24.28 8.35
CA ALA A 437 -3.09 -24.77 9.42
C ALA A 437 -2.30 -24.76 10.75
N LEU A 438 -2.98 -24.43 11.84
CA LEU A 438 -2.42 -24.44 13.19
C LEU A 438 -3.30 -25.33 14.06
N ASP A 439 -2.69 -26.08 14.96
CA ASP A 439 -3.43 -26.80 15.99
C ASP A 439 -3.86 -25.84 17.11
N GLY A 440 -5.11 -25.95 17.56
CA GLY A 440 -5.68 -25.09 18.60
C GLY A 440 -5.88 -23.61 18.22
N ALA A 441 -5.68 -23.21 16.95
CA ALA A 441 -5.90 -21.84 16.47
C ALA A 441 -6.39 -21.80 15.01
N PRO A 442 -7.05 -20.71 14.56
CA PRO A 442 -7.38 -20.54 13.15
C PRO A 442 -6.13 -20.57 12.25
N SER A 443 -6.26 -21.13 11.04
CA SER A 443 -5.18 -21.07 10.04
C SER A 443 -4.83 -19.63 9.65
N PHE A 444 -3.59 -19.35 9.28
CA PHE A 444 -3.17 -18.01 8.84
C PHE A 444 -2.63 -18.02 7.41
N LEU A 445 -2.58 -16.84 6.79
CA LEU A 445 -1.89 -16.64 5.52
C LEU A 445 -0.59 -15.84 5.76
N PRO A 446 0.60 -16.43 5.53
CA PRO A 446 1.85 -15.68 5.56
C PRO A 446 1.98 -14.78 4.34
N LEU A 447 2.41 -13.55 4.56
CA LEU A 447 2.74 -12.55 3.53
C LEU A 447 4.07 -11.93 3.92
N ILE A 448 5.16 -12.36 3.30
CA ILE A 448 6.49 -11.93 3.74
C ILE A 448 6.77 -10.54 3.18
N CYS A 449 6.95 -9.58 4.07
CA CYS A 449 7.36 -8.21 3.76
C CYS A 449 6.49 -7.57 2.66
N TYR A 450 7.09 -7.32 1.49
CA TYR A 450 6.49 -6.65 0.33
C TYR A 450 5.23 -7.35 -0.23
N GLU A 451 5.01 -8.65 0.02
CA GLU A 451 3.86 -9.36 -0.55
C GLU A 451 2.50 -8.78 -0.14
N ILE A 452 2.42 -8.15 1.04
CA ILE A 452 1.16 -7.63 1.57
C ILE A 452 0.60 -6.41 0.79
N ILE A 453 1.43 -5.75 -0.03
CA ILE A 453 0.97 -4.60 -0.82
C ILE A 453 0.30 -5.01 -2.13
N PHE A 454 0.15 -6.32 -2.41
CA PHE A 454 -0.50 -6.87 -3.60
C PHE A 454 -1.85 -7.54 -3.26
N PRO A 455 -2.87 -6.76 -2.84
CA PRO A 455 -4.16 -7.34 -2.45
C PRO A 455 -4.85 -8.11 -3.58
N GLY A 456 -4.54 -7.80 -4.84
CA GLY A 456 -5.06 -8.51 -6.01
C GLY A 456 -4.49 -9.92 -6.21
N GLU A 457 -3.38 -10.25 -5.57
CA GLU A 457 -2.76 -11.58 -5.63
C GLU A 457 -3.11 -12.45 -4.41
N ILE A 458 -3.89 -11.92 -3.46
CA ILE A 458 -4.30 -12.63 -2.25
C ILE A 458 -5.62 -13.34 -2.52
N ASP A 459 -5.55 -14.65 -2.72
CA ASP A 459 -6.72 -15.52 -2.73
C ASP A 459 -7.01 -16.03 -1.30
N VAL A 460 -8.12 -15.56 -0.73
CA VAL A 460 -8.59 -15.98 0.59
C VAL A 460 -9.53 -17.19 0.52
N GLY A 461 -9.75 -17.79 -0.65
CA GLY A 461 -10.55 -18.99 -0.82
C GLY A 461 -12.04 -18.84 -0.50
N THR A 462 -12.71 -19.97 -0.27
CA THR A 462 -14.12 -20.04 0.10
C THR A 462 -14.30 -19.89 1.61
N ALA A 463 -15.55 -19.84 2.10
CA ALA A 463 -15.82 -19.73 3.53
C ALA A 463 -15.14 -20.85 4.37
N GLU A 464 -14.97 -22.05 3.81
CA GLU A 464 -14.32 -23.20 4.48
C GLU A 464 -12.80 -23.14 4.40
N THR A 465 -12.26 -22.63 3.29
CA THR A 465 -10.80 -22.58 3.08
C THR A 465 -10.19 -21.26 3.53
N ARG A 466 -10.99 -20.27 3.94
CA ARG A 466 -10.53 -18.95 4.35
C ARG A 466 -9.64 -18.96 5.59
N PRO A 467 -8.47 -18.28 5.56
CA PRO A 467 -7.65 -18.12 6.76
C PRO A 467 -8.36 -17.23 7.80
N GLY A 468 -8.04 -17.42 9.08
CA GLY A 468 -8.55 -16.63 10.18
C GLY A 468 -7.86 -15.27 10.35
N PHE A 469 -6.60 -15.15 9.91
CA PHE A 469 -5.83 -13.90 9.98
C PHE A 469 -4.66 -13.89 8.98
N LEU A 470 -4.08 -12.71 8.78
CA LEU A 470 -2.86 -12.50 8.00
C LEU A 470 -1.66 -12.39 8.95
N VAL A 471 -0.55 -13.04 8.61
CA VAL A 471 0.75 -12.80 9.24
C VAL A 471 1.62 -12.06 8.24
N ASN A 472 2.14 -10.91 8.66
CA ASN A 472 3.10 -10.16 7.89
C ASN A 472 4.38 -9.97 8.68
N ASP A 473 5.31 -10.88 8.46
CA ASP A 473 6.68 -10.81 8.95
C ASP A 473 7.52 -9.95 8.00
N THR A 474 8.21 -8.94 8.52
CA THR A 474 8.82 -7.94 7.65
C THR A 474 10.07 -7.32 8.26
N ASN A 475 10.99 -6.94 7.40
CA ASN A 475 12.19 -6.20 7.77
C ASN A 475 12.23 -4.82 7.10
N ASP A 476 11.56 -3.84 7.70
CA ASP A 476 11.57 -2.45 7.22
C ASP A 476 12.90 -1.70 7.48
N ALA A 477 13.95 -2.38 7.99
CA ALA A 477 15.23 -1.74 8.26
C ALA A 477 15.86 -1.11 7.01
N TRP A 478 15.54 -1.66 5.83
CA TRP A 478 15.90 -1.11 4.53
C TRP A 478 15.37 0.32 4.28
N TYR A 479 14.28 0.71 4.93
CA TYR A 479 13.66 2.02 4.70
C TYR A 479 14.15 3.07 5.70
N GLY A 480 14.75 2.65 6.81
CA GLY A 480 15.23 3.54 7.88
C GLY A 480 14.12 4.35 8.56
N ALA A 481 14.53 5.37 9.33
CA ALA A 481 13.63 6.29 10.02
C ALA A 481 13.03 7.35 9.06
N THR A 482 12.26 6.89 8.07
CA THR A 482 11.72 7.70 6.97
C THR A 482 10.21 7.45 6.80
N PRO A 483 9.53 8.03 5.79
CA PRO A 483 8.13 7.70 5.50
C PRO A 483 7.87 6.26 5.06
N GLY A 484 8.87 5.53 4.55
CA GLY A 484 8.72 4.19 3.96
C GLY A 484 7.98 3.19 4.86
N PRO A 485 8.40 2.95 6.12
CA PRO A 485 7.72 2.01 7.03
C PRO A 485 6.26 2.39 7.31
N TYR A 486 5.94 3.68 7.41
CA TYR A 486 4.57 4.16 7.63
C TYR A 486 3.68 3.93 6.40
N GLN A 487 4.23 4.14 5.20
CA GLN A 487 3.52 3.88 3.95
C GLN A 487 3.29 2.37 3.76
N HIS A 488 4.30 1.54 4.07
CA HIS A 488 4.19 0.08 4.03
C HIS A 488 3.12 -0.43 4.99
N LEU A 489 3.12 0.04 6.24
CA LEU A 489 2.08 -0.30 7.21
C LEU A 489 0.69 0.06 6.70
N ARG A 490 0.49 1.26 6.14
CA ARG A 490 -0.83 1.66 5.64
C ARG A 490 -1.33 0.79 4.51
N LEU A 491 -0.45 0.36 3.61
CA LEU A 491 -0.81 -0.59 2.54
C LEU A 491 -1.21 -1.94 3.15
N ALA A 492 -0.51 -2.41 4.18
CA ALA A 492 -0.86 -3.65 4.89
C ALA A 492 -2.23 -3.56 5.58
N GLU A 493 -2.53 -2.44 6.25
CA GLU A 493 -3.83 -2.17 6.86
C GLU A 493 -4.96 -2.15 5.82
N LEU A 494 -4.73 -1.47 4.69
CA LEU A 494 -5.69 -1.41 3.60
C LEU A 494 -5.98 -2.79 3.00
N THR A 495 -4.95 -3.61 2.82
CA THR A 495 -5.08 -5.00 2.38
C THR A 495 -5.91 -5.80 3.37
N SER A 496 -5.60 -5.73 4.67
CA SER A 496 -6.35 -6.40 5.74
C SER A 496 -7.84 -6.03 5.75
N VAL A 497 -8.17 -4.73 5.64
CA VAL A 497 -9.55 -4.24 5.57
C VAL A 497 -10.25 -4.66 4.27
N ALA A 498 -9.51 -4.65 3.16
CA ALA A 498 -10.02 -5.03 1.85
C ALA A 498 -10.42 -6.50 1.82
N VAL A 499 -9.60 -7.40 2.37
CA VAL A 499 -9.90 -8.84 2.42
C VAL A 499 -10.79 -9.22 3.62
N GLY A 500 -10.86 -8.38 4.65
CA GLY A 500 -11.67 -8.58 5.86
C GLY A 500 -11.05 -9.58 6.84
N LEU A 501 -9.73 -9.53 7.03
CA LEU A 501 -8.99 -10.41 7.92
C LEU A 501 -8.13 -9.59 8.89
N PRO A 502 -8.01 -9.98 10.16
CA PRO A 502 -7.07 -9.40 11.11
C PRO A 502 -5.64 -9.42 10.56
N LEU A 503 -4.87 -8.39 10.91
CA LEU A 503 -3.46 -8.27 10.56
C LEU A 503 -2.62 -8.47 11.80
N VAL A 504 -1.71 -9.45 11.75
CA VAL A 504 -0.65 -9.66 12.74
C VAL A 504 0.68 -9.34 12.04
N ARG A 505 1.19 -8.12 12.25
CA ARG A 505 2.43 -7.64 11.62
C ARG A 505 3.56 -7.64 12.65
N SER A 506 4.62 -8.38 12.36
CA SER A 506 5.86 -8.42 13.15
C SER A 506 7.00 -7.85 12.32
N ALA A 507 7.51 -6.68 12.73
CA ALA A 507 8.58 -5.98 12.05
C ALA A 507 9.89 -6.05 12.84
N ASN A 508 11.03 -6.09 12.16
CA ASN A 508 12.35 -6.04 12.83
C ASN A 508 12.60 -4.67 13.49
N THR A 509 12.92 -3.64 12.70
CA THR A 509 13.05 -2.24 13.17
C THR A 509 11.83 -1.40 12.82
N GLY A 510 10.91 -1.95 12.01
CA GLY A 510 9.70 -1.31 11.51
C GLY A 510 8.62 -1.10 12.57
N ILE A 511 7.38 -0.95 12.11
CA ILE A 511 6.21 -0.81 13.00
C ILE A 511 5.50 -2.17 13.06
N SER A 512 5.44 -2.75 14.26
CA SER A 512 4.67 -3.97 14.54
C SER A 512 3.28 -3.60 15.05
N VAL A 513 2.24 -4.26 14.55
CA VAL A 513 0.85 -4.03 14.97
C VAL A 513 0.03 -5.31 14.96
N VAL A 514 -1.00 -5.34 15.80
CA VAL A 514 -2.13 -6.25 15.66
C VAL A 514 -3.37 -5.41 15.40
N ASN A 515 -3.98 -5.58 14.23
CA ASN A 515 -5.22 -4.90 13.86
C ASN A 515 -6.35 -5.91 13.65
N ASP A 516 -7.58 -5.52 13.98
CA ASP A 516 -8.76 -6.29 13.59
C ASP A 516 -9.07 -6.19 12.08
N SER A 517 -10.05 -6.95 11.59
CA SER A 517 -10.44 -6.97 10.17
C SER A 517 -11.02 -5.65 9.63
N TYR A 518 -11.20 -4.65 10.49
CA TYR A 518 -11.71 -3.33 10.16
C TYR A 518 -10.63 -2.25 10.35
N GLY A 519 -9.38 -2.64 10.62
CA GLY A 519 -8.24 -1.74 10.76
C GLY A 519 -8.12 -1.08 12.13
N ARG A 520 -8.86 -1.51 13.15
CA ARG A 520 -8.66 -1.01 14.51
C ARG A 520 -7.41 -1.63 15.10
N GLN A 521 -6.50 -0.79 15.57
CA GLN A 521 -5.30 -1.26 16.26
C GLN A 521 -5.63 -1.73 17.68
N ILE A 522 -5.24 -2.96 17.98
CA ILE A 522 -5.40 -3.61 19.29
C ILE A 522 -4.15 -3.42 20.14
N GLY A 523 -2.98 -3.56 19.52
CA GLY A 523 -1.67 -3.37 20.13
C GLY A 523 -0.60 -3.11 19.07
N GLY A 524 0.54 -2.55 19.46
CA GLY A 524 1.64 -2.28 18.53
C GLY A 524 2.90 -1.75 19.19
N LEU A 525 4.00 -1.77 18.45
CA LEU A 525 5.29 -1.17 18.81
C LEU A 525 5.68 -0.16 17.73
N ALA A 526 6.13 1.02 18.18
CA ALA A 526 6.51 2.09 17.26
C ALA A 526 7.80 1.76 16.51
N LEU A 527 8.05 2.48 15.42
CA LEU A 527 9.28 2.41 14.64
C LEU A 527 10.52 2.53 15.55
N GLY A 528 11.48 1.61 15.40
CA GLY A 528 12.72 1.61 16.17
C GLY A 528 12.59 1.22 17.65
N SER A 529 11.41 0.78 18.10
CA SER A 529 11.21 0.28 19.47
C SER A 529 11.74 -1.15 19.62
N THR A 530 12.20 -1.54 20.80
CA THR A 530 12.52 -2.95 21.12
C THR A 530 11.52 -3.44 22.15
N GLY A 531 10.92 -4.60 21.93
CA GLY A 531 10.02 -5.18 22.92
C GLY A 531 9.11 -6.27 22.36
N THR A 532 8.15 -6.64 23.18
CA THR A 532 7.16 -7.67 22.89
C THR A 532 5.78 -7.14 23.27
N ILE A 533 4.77 -7.41 22.44
CA ILE A 533 3.36 -7.15 22.76
C ILE A 533 2.60 -8.46 22.87
N GLU A 534 1.71 -8.54 23.85
CA GLU A 534 0.73 -9.63 23.95
C GLU A 534 -0.69 -9.09 23.82
N VAL A 535 -1.49 -9.71 22.95
CA VAL A 535 -2.91 -9.38 22.74
C VAL A 535 -3.71 -10.66 22.41
N GLY A 536 -5.02 -10.64 22.57
CA GLY A 536 -5.89 -11.69 22.01
C GLY A 536 -5.93 -11.62 20.49
N LEU A 537 -6.07 -12.78 19.82
CA LEU A 537 -6.24 -12.82 18.36
C LEU A 537 -7.62 -12.28 17.98
N PRO A 538 -7.72 -11.17 17.20
CA PRO A 538 -9.02 -10.69 16.74
C PRO A 538 -9.68 -11.71 15.81
N ARG A 539 -10.99 -11.79 15.83
CA ARG A 539 -11.77 -12.69 14.99
C ARG A 539 -11.80 -12.19 13.54
N ALA A 540 -11.80 -13.11 12.58
CA ALA A 540 -12.02 -12.81 11.18
C ALA A 540 -13.39 -12.15 10.95
N GLY A 541 -13.41 -11.08 10.16
CA GLY A 541 -14.64 -10.50 9.65
C GLY A 541 -15.25 -11.35 8.53
N ALA A 542 -16.52 -11.10 8.21
CA ALA A 542 -17.18 -11.74 7.08
C ALA A 542 -16.43 -11.44 5.75
N PRO A 543 -16.41 -12.39 4.78
CA PRO A 543 -15.79 -12.14 3.48
C PRO A 543 -16.39 -10.93 2.80
N THR A 544 -15.54 -9.96 2.49
CA THR A 544 -15.90 -8.67 1.89
C THR A 544 -16.30 -8.83 0.42
N LEU A 545 -16.84 -7.77 -0.20
CA LEU A 545 -17.16 -7.81 -1.63
C LEU A 545 -15.86 -7.93 -2.47
N PHE A 546 -14.82 -7.19 -2.07
CA PHE A 546 -13.50 -7.30 -2.69
C PHE A 546 -12.92 -8.71 -2.55
N ALA A 547 -12.97 -9.32 -1.36
CA ALA A 547 -12.50 -10.69 -1.14
C ALA A 547 -13.22 -11.72 -2.02
N ARG A 548 -14.52 -11.52 -2.29
CA ARG A 548 -15.34 -12.47 -3.07
C ARG A 548 -15.16 -12.33 -4.58
N PHE A 549 -14.93 -11.11 -5.06
CA PHE A 549 -14.98 -10.80 -6.50
C PHE A 549 -13.68 -10.18 -7.04
N ALA A 550 -12.64 -10.09 -6.20
CA ALA A 550 -11.36 -9.48 -6.53
C ALA A 550 -11.52 -8.10 -7.19
N SER A 551 -11.00 -7.92 -8.41
CA SER A 551 -11.01 -6.66 -9.15
C SER A 551 -12.32 -6.36 -9.89
N LEU A 552 -13.31 -7.27 -9.90
CA LEU A 552 -14.57 -7.06 -10.64
C LEU A 552 -15.34 -5.80 -10.19
N PRO A 553 -15.51 -5.50 -8.88
CA PRO A 553 -16.19 -4.27 -8.47
C PRO A 553 -15.48 -3.00 -8.96
N PHE A 554 -14.14 -3.02 -9.01
CA PHE A 554 -13.34 -1.95 -9.60
C PHE A 554 -13.65 -1.78 -11.09
N TRP A 555 -13.65 -2.87 -11.87
CA TRP A 555 -13.90 -2.81 -13.31
C TRP A 555 -15.31 -2.30 -13.65
N LEU A 556 -16.32 -2.65 -12.84
CA LEU A 556 -17.68 -2.11 -12.98
C LEU A 556 -17.70 -0.60 -12.70
N ALA A 557 -17.08 -0.15 -11.61
CA ALA A 557 -16.99 1.28 -11.28
C ALA A 557 -16.21 2.07 -12.35
N PHE A 558 -15.13 1.49 -12.87
CA PHE A 558 -14.34 2.04 -13.98
C PHE A 558 -15.20 2.18 -15.24
N ALA A 559 -15.93 1.13 -15.64
CA ALA A 559 -16.77 1.15 -16.84
C ALA A 559 -17.85 2.24 -16.77
N ILE A 560 -18.52 2.38 -15.62
CA ILE A 560 -19.53 3.43 -15.40
C ILE A 560 -18.89 4.82 -15.50
N THR A 561 -17.76 5.03 -14.83
CA THR A 561 -17.01 6.30 -14.82
C THR A 561 -16.55 6.68 -16.23
N TRP A 562 -15.97 5.73 -16.96
CA TRP A 562 -15.47 5.95 -18.31
C TRP A 562 -16.59 6.19 -19.32
N ALA A 563 -17.70 5.45 -19.22
CA ALA A 563 -18.89 5.67 -20.05
C ALA A 563 -19.46 7.08 -19.87
N ALA A 564 -19.51 7.59 -18.63
CA ALA A 564 -19.95 8.96 -18.37
C ALA A 564 -19.07 10.01 -19.08
N ALA A 565 -17.75 9.80 -19.08
CA ALA A 565 -16.81 10.66 -19.80
C ALA A 565 -17.01 10.61 -21.33
N VAL A 566 -17.15 9.41 -21.90
CA VAL A 566 -17.35 9.20 -23.35
C VAL A 566 -18.68 9.79 -23.82
N VAL A 567 -19.78 9.51 -23.12
CA VAL A 567 -21.12 10.03 -23.48
C VAL A 567 -21.12 11.56 -23.44
N SER A 568 -20.46 12.17 -22.46
CA SER A 568 -20.28 13.62 -22.40
C SER A 568 -19.58 14.15 -23.66
N ARG A 569 -18.49 13.50 -24.07
CA ARG A 569 -17.72 13.89 -25.26
C ARG A 569 -18.55 13.77 -26.55
N LEU A 570 -19.29 12.68 -26.71
CA LEU A 570 -20.13 12.43 -27.89
C LEU A 570 -21.28 13.44 -28.00
N ARG A 571 -21.98 13.71 -26.89
CA ARG A 571 -23.07 14.71 -26.84
C ARG A 571 -22.59 16.13 -27.16
N MET A 572 -21.34 16.45 -26.84
CA MET A 572 -20.73 17.73 -27.21
C MET A 572 -20.43 17.81 -28.70
N ARG A 573 -19.90 16.75 -29.32
CA ARG A 573 -19.65 16.72 -30.78
C ARG A 573 -20.94 16.87 -31.58
N ALA A 574 -21.98 16.12 -31.21
CA ALA A 574 -23.30 16.20 -31.85
C ALA A 574 -24.07 17.53 -31.64
N ARG A 575 -23.52 18.49 -30.88
CA ARG A 575 -24.06 19.85 -30.76
C ARG A 575 -23.25 20.89 -31.56
N ILE A 576 -22.07 20.49 -32.04
CA ILE A 576 -21.15 21.32 -32.81
C ILE A 576 -21.27 20.97 -34.30
N ASP A 577 -21.42 19.68 -34.60
CA ASP A 577 -21.88 19.15 -35.88
C ASP A 577 -23.40 19.35 -36.02
#